data_AF-A0A1V4SJS2-F1
#
_entry.id   AF-A0A1V4SJS2-F1
#
_cell.length_a   1.000
_cell.length_b   1.000
_cell.length_c   1.000
_cell.angle_alpha   90.00
_cell.angle_beta   90.00
_cell.angle_gamma   90.00
#
_symmetry.space_group_name_H-M   'P 1'
#
loop_
_entity.id
_entity.type
_entity.pdbx_description
1 polymer ?
#
loop_
_entity_poly.entity_id
_entity_poly.type
_entity_poly.pdbx_seq_one_letter_code
_entity_poly.pdbx_strand_id
1 'polypeptide(L)'
;MEHIENRLDDIFKKRFGIEMSPIKEAVRDKKLLGQEFGMPPRDLLYLFFDVEEKFSIKIPQEAVASGEFSTYDGICKIIDNELRNE
;
A
#
# COMPACT_ATOMS: atom_id res chain seq x y z
N MET A 1 13.18 3.16 -2.03
CA MET A 1 12.08 2.42 -2.69
C MET A 1 12.20 0.91 -2.61
N GLU A 2 13.27 0.25 -3.06
CA GLU A 2 13.34 -1.24 -3.05
C GLU A 2 13.06 -1.87 -1.66
N HIS A 3 13.58 -1.26 -0.58
CA HIS A 3 13.32 -1.71 0.79
C HIS A 3 11.87 -1.48 1.27
N ILE A 4 11.18 -0.45 0.75
CA ILE A 4 9.76 -0.17 1.04
C ILE A 4 8.92 -1.21 0.34
N GLU A 5 9.19 -1.44 -0.95
CA GLU A 5 8.47 -2.41 -1.76
C GLU A 5 8.55 -3.81 -1.16
N ASN A 6 9.75 -4.27 -0.78
CA ASN A 6 9.91 -5.60 -0.17
C ASN A 6 9.10 -5.76 1.12
N ARG A 7 9.02 -4.71 1.95
CA ARG A 7 8.23 -4.74 3.19
C ARG A 7 6.73 -4.64 2.93
N LEU A 8 6.32 -3.91 1.90
CA LEU A 8 4.93 -3.78 1.50
C LEU A 8 4.42 -5.08 0.87
N ASP A 9 5.20 -5.70 -0.03
CA ASP A 9 4.93 -7.03 -0.59
C ASP A 9 4.69 -8.07 0.51
N ASP A 10 5.47 -7.97 1.59
CA ASP A 10 5.34 -8.79 2.78
C ASP A 10 3.96 -8.66 3.46
N ILE A 11 3.41 -7.44 3.52
CA ILE A 11 2.05 -7.19 4.01
C ILE A 11 1.04 -7.81 3.06
N PHE A 12 1.16 -7.57 1.75
CA PHE A 12 0.25 -8.11 0.75
C PHE A 12 0.17 -9.65 0.79
N LYS A 13 1.33 -10.29 0.91
CA LYS A 13 1.45 -11.73 1.02
C LYS A 13 0.85 -12.26 2.33
N LYS A 14 1.22 -11.69 3.47
CA LYS A 14 0.81 -12.20 4.80
C LYS A 14 -0.66 -11.91 5.11
N ARG A 15 -1.16 -10.74 4.74
CA ARG A 15 -2.52 -10.29 5.08
C ARG A 15 -3.57 -10.76 4.08
N PHE A 16 -3.24 -10.72 2.79
CA PHE A 16 -4.21 -10.94 1.71
C PHE A 16 -3.89 -12.17 0.85
N GLY A 17 -2.74 -12.83 1.06
CA GLY A 17 -2.32 -13.94 0.21
C GLY A 17 -1.94 -13.52 -1.21
N ILE A 18 -1.62 -12.24 -1.42
CA ILE A 18 -1.30 -11.67 -2.75
C ILE A 18 0.21 -11.66 -2.93
N GLU A 19 0.72 -12.44 -3.88
CA GLU A 19 2.11 -12.36 -4.32
C GLU A 19 2.26 -11.22 -5.33
N MET A 20 2.77 -10.08 -4.87
CA MET A 20 2.91 -8.88 -5.72
C MET A 20 3.97 -9.05 -6.80
N SER A 21 5.12 -9.64 -6.48
CA SER A 21 6.28 -9.80 -7.39
C SER A 21 5.93 -10.19 -8.84
N PRO A 22 5.14 -11.25 -9.11
CA PRO A 22 4.80 -11.66 -10.49
C PRO A 22 3.89 -10.70 -11.26
N ILE A 23 3.11 -9.86 -10.58
CA ILE A 23 2.10 -8.99 -11.21
C ILE A 23 2.41 -7.50 -11.09
N LYS A 24 3.36 -7.13 -10.21
CA LYS A 24 3.62 -5.76 -9.73
C LYS A 24 3.69 -4.75 -10.86
N GLU A 25 4.51 -4.99 -11.88
CA GLU A 25 4.72 -4.05 -12.98
C GLU A 25 3.45 -3.76 -13.78
N ALA A 26 2.50 -4.70 -13.84
CA ALA A 26 1.25 -4.50 -14.57
C ALA A 26 0.16 -3.81 -13.73
N VAL A 27 0.26 -3.88 -12.39
CA VAL A 27 -0.83 -3.47 -11.50
C VAL A 27 -0.46 -2.38 -10.49
N ARG A 28 0.81 -1.98 -10.38
CA ARG A 28 1.30 -1.05 -9.33
C ARG A 28 0.60 0.31 -9.32
N ASP A 29 0.13 0.75 -10.48
CA ASP A 29 -0.63 2.00 -10.68
C ASP A 29 -2.15 1.82 -10.58
N LYS A 30 -2.65 0.58 -10.49
CA LYS A 30 -4.08 0.26 -10.48
C LYS A 30 -4.68 0.43 -9.08
N LYS A 31 -5.99 0.71 -9.07
CA LYS A 31 -6.74 0.86 -7.83
C LYS A 31 -6.87 -0.51 -7.15
N LEU A 32 -6.52 -0.58 -5.87
CA LEU A 32 -6.64 -1.79 -5.04
C LEU A 32 -8.09 -2.27 -4.92
N LEU A 33 -9.04 -1.33 -4.90
CA LEU A 33 -10.48 -1.61 -4.93
C LEU A 33 -11.04 -1.77 -6.37
N GLY A 34 -10.18 -1.60 -7.38
CA GLY A 34 -10.52 -1.77 -8.79
C GLY A 34 -10.66 -3.25 -9.17
N GLN A 35 -11.13 -3.53 -10.38
CA GLN A 35 -11.38 -4.90 -10.82
C GLN A 35 -10.09 -5.73 -10.96
N GLU A 36 -8.94 -5.07 -11.13
CA GLU A 36 -7.64 -5.69 -11.31
C GLU A 36 -7.15 -6.39 -10.05
N PHE A 37 -7.40 -5.78 -8.87
CA PHE A 37 -7.08 -6.36 -7.57
C PHE A 37 -8.29 -7.02 -6.90
N GLY A 38 -9.47 -6.42 -7.07
CA GLY A 38 -10.71 -6.91 -6.48
C GLY A 38 -10.73 -6.88 -4.95
N MET A 39 -9.86 -6.07 -4.29
CA MET A 39 -9.87 -6.01 -2.84
C MET A 39 -11.18 -5.38 -2.36
N PRO A 40 -11.84 -5.96 -1.35
CA PRO A 40 -12.99 -5.34 -0.72
C PRO A 40 -12.55 -4.14 0.13
N PRO A 41 -13.39 -3.12 0.31
CA PRO A 41 -13.05 -1.92 1.09
C PRO A 41 -12.51 -2.19 2.50
N ARG A 42 -12.98 -3.25 3.16
CA ARG A 42 -12.48 -3.67 4.49
C ARG A 42 -10.99 -4.02 4.47
N ASP A 43 -10.49 -4.58 3.38
CA ASP A 43 -9.10 -5.03 3.27
C ASP A 43 -8.17 -3.81 3.11
N LEU A 44 -8.65 -2.73 2.49
CA LEU A 44 -7.93 -1.46 2.45
C LEU A 44 -7.80 -0.82 3.84
N LEU A 45 -8.81 -0.97 4.71
CA LEU A 45 -8.73 -0.51 6.10
C LEU A 45 -7.70 -1.31 6.91
N TYR A 46 -7.60 -2.62 6.69
CA TYR A 46 -6.55 -3.42 7.30
C TYR A 46 -5.17 -3.06 6.78
N LEU A 47 -5.03 -2.84 5.46
CA LEU A 47 -3.78 -2.38 4.86
C LEU A 47 -3.33 -1.04 5.46
N PHE A 48 -4.27 -0.12 5.72
CA PHE A 48 -3.98 1.15 6.39
C PHE A 48 -3.28 0.95 7.74
N PHE A 49 -3.87 0.15 8.63
CA PHE A 49 -3.28 -0.10 9.95
C PHE A 49 -1.97 -0.90 9.87
N ASP A 50 -1.91 -1.91 9.00
CA ASP A 50 -0.71 -2.72 8.83
C ASP A 50 0.46 -1.88 8.29
N VAL A 51 0.20 -0.89 7.43
CA VAL A 51 1.23 0.05 6.94
C VAL A 51 1.70 0.99 8.05
N GLU A 52 0.79 1.63 8.80
CA GLU A 52 1.20 2.49 9.93
C GLU A 52 2.05 1.72 10.94
N GLU A 53 1.60 0.52 11.34
CA GLU A 53 2.32 -0.33 12.30
C GLU A 53 3.68 -0.77 11.75
N LYS A 54 3.69 -1.34 10.52
CA LYS A 54 4.89 -1.93 9.95
C LYS A 54 5.97 -0.91 9.70
N PHE A 55 5.62 0.31 9.30
CA PHE A 55 6.56 1.37 8.96
C PHE A 55 6.75 2.41 10.07
N SER A 56 5.97 2.32 11.15
CA SER A 56 6.00 3.27 12.28
C SER A 56 5.68 4.71 11.86
N ILE A 57 4.87 4.88 10.81
CA ILE A 57 4.46 6.18 10.26
C ILE A 57 2.99 6.48 10.57
N LYS A 58 2.57 7.72 10.28
CA LYS A 58 1.16 8.11 10.22
C LYS A 58 0.76 8.45 8.81
N ILE A 59 -0.25 7.76 8.28
CA ILE A 59 -0.74 8.04 6.93
C ILE A 59 -1.56 9.34 6.99
N PRO A 60 -1.24 10.37 6.18
CA PRO A 60 -1.99 11.61 6.16
C PRO A 60 -3.45 11.39 5.75
N GLN A 61 -4.39 12.10 6.40
CA GLN A 61 -5.81 12.01 6.05
C GLN A 61 -6.07 12.45 4.61
N GLU A 62 -5.31 13.43 4.13
CA GLU A 62 -5.37 13.96 2.76
C GLU A 62 -4.95 12.90 1.74
N ALA A 63 -4.01 12.02 2.07
CA ALA A 63 -3.60 10.92 1.20
C ALA A 63 -4.73 9.89 1.01
N VAL A 64 -5.58 9.71 2.02
CA VAL A 64 -6.79 8.89 1.92
C VAL A 64 -7.87 9.62 1.11
N ALA A 65 -8.14 10.89 1.45
CA ALA A 65 -9.20 11.67 0.81
C ALA A 65 -8.94 11.93 -0.69
N SER A 66 -7.68 12.13 -1.08
CA SER A 66 -7.28 12.31 -2.49
C SER A 66 -7.24 11.00 -3.27
N GLY A 67 -7.30 9.85 -2.59
CA GLY A 67 -7.14 8.54 -3.20
C GLY A 67 -5.69 8.20 -3.56
N GLU A 68 -4.69 8.86 -2.98
CA GLU A 68 -3.29 8.43 -3.07
C GLU A 68 -3.09 7.07 -2.39
N PHE A 69 -3.73 6.85 -1.23
CA PHE A 69 -3.78 5.56 -0.54
C PHE A 69 -4.74 4.57 -1.22
N SER A 70 -4.69 4.43 -2.54
CA SER A 70 -5.53 3.46 -3.25
C SER A 70 -4.80 2.68 -4.34
N THR A 71 -3.51 2.91 -4.53
CA THR A 71 -2.64 2.15 -5.43
C THR A 71 -1.38 1.72 -4.69
N TYR A 72 -0.74 0.65 -5.15
CA TYR A 72 0.51 0.20 -4.56
C TYR A 72 1.60 1.30 -4.61
N ASP A 73 1.73 1.98 -5.76
CA ASP A 73 2.69 3.07 -5.91
C ASP A 73 2.39 4.28 -5.03
N GLY A 74 1.10 4.59 -4.84
CA GLY A 74 0.69 5.66 -3.94
C GLY A 74 1.09 5.36 -2.50
N ILE A 75 0.89 4.12 -2.05
CA ILE A 75 1.31 3.68 -0.72
C ILE A 75 2.84 3.76 -0.55
N CYS A 76 3.60 3.30 -1.54
CA CYS A 76 5.07 3.42 -1.52
C CYS A 76 5.53 4.88 -1.39
N LYS A 77 4.88 5.82 -2.10
CA LYS A 77 5.19 7.25 -2.04
C LYS A 77 4.85 7.84 -0.67
N ILE A 78 3.68 7.50 -0.12
CA ILE A 78 3.28 7.93 1.23
C ILE A 78 4.34 7.48 2.24
N ILE A 79 4.73 6.20 2.21
CA ILE A 79 5.75 5.67 3.13
C ILE A 79 7.09 6.41 2.96
N ASP A 80 7.55 6.59 1.72
CA ASP A 80 8.83 7.26 1.45
C ASP A 80 8.82 8.72 1.92
N ASN A 81 7.69 9.43 1.78
CA ASN A 81 7.54 10.80 2.24
C ASN A 81 7.56 10.87 3.77
N GLU A 82 6.78 10.04 4.46
CA GLU A 82 6.70 10.07 5.92
C GLU A 82 8.03 9.66 6.58
N LEU A 83 8.74 8.66 6.04
CA LEU A 83 10.06 8.26 6.56
C LEU A 83 11.16 9.32 6.36
N ARG A 84 10.98 10.28 5.44
CA ARG A 84 11.91 11.41 5.26
C ARG A 84 11.60 12.60 6.16
N ASN A 85 10.40 12.63 6.74
CA ASN A 85 9.93 13.69 7.63
C ASN A 85 10.27 13.41 9.11
N GLU A 86 10.85 12.24 9.42
CA GLU A 86 11.45 11.86 10.71
C GLU A 86 12.91 12.31 10.85
#